data_AF-A0A7W0KNX2-F1
#
_entry.id   AF-A0A7W0KNX2-F1
#
_cell.length_a   1.000
_cell.length_b   1.000
_cell.length_c   1.000
_cell.angle_alpha   90.00
_cell.angle_beta   90.00
_cell.angle_gamma   90.00
#
_symmetry.space_group_name_H-M   'P 1'
#
loop_
_entity.id
_entity.type
_entity.pdbx_description
1 polymer ?
#
loop_
_entity_poly.entity_id
_entity_poly.type
_entity_poly.pdbx_seq_one_letter_code
_entity_poly.pdbx_strand_id
1 'polypeptide(L)'
;MAGGVVVSGPQFWRAAYGEPAVPGPGPYGSLDGLAADANGVVLAEGFTSRVVATSGEPVPGSDYTWHVFPDGGACFDDPDGGWVYASNSEVNDGGGGVGALRFDS
;
A
#
# COMPACT_ATOMS: atom_id res chain seq x y z
N MET A 1 12.99 28.59 41.81
CA MET A 1 12.72 27.67 40.68
C MET A 1 12.80 28.50 39.41
N ALA A 2 13.91 28.43 38.67
CA ALA A 2 14.07 29.15 37.41
C ALA A 2 13.50 28.31 36.27
N GLY A 3 12.49 28.82 35.56
CA GLY A 3 11.92 28.17 34.38
C GLY A 3 12.61 28.67 33.12
N GLY A 4 13.20 27.75 32.34
CA GLY A 4 13.73 28.05 31.01
C GLY A 4 12.68 27.76 29.94
N VAL A 5 12.51 28.69 28.99
CA VAL A 5 11.73 28.47 27.77
C VAL A 5 12.69 28.08 26.65
N VAL A 6 12.46 26.92 26.03
CA VAL A 6 13.12 26.51 24.80
C VAL A 6 12.24 26.91 23.62
N VAL A 7 12.80 27.67 22.68
CA VAL A 7 12.14 28.01 21.41
C VAL A 7 12.79 27.21 20.29
N SER A 8 12.02 26.31 19.68
CA SER A 8 12.43 25.53 18.51
C SER A 8 12.19 26.32 17.22
N GLY A 9 13.26 26.84 16.61
CA GLY A 9 13.20 27.57 15.35
C GLY A 9 13.10 26.67 14.10
N PRO A 10 12.91 27.23 12.90
CA PRO A 10 12.79 26.47 11.64
C PRO A 10 13.97 25.54 11.33
N GLN A 11 15.18 25.88 11.79
CA GLN A 11 16.36 25.02 11.65
C GLN A 11 16.28 23.77 12.52
N PHE A 12 15.65 23.85 13.70
CA PHE A 12 15.42 22.69 14.56
C PHE A 12 14.46 21.71 13.88
N TRP A 13 13.34 22.19 13.31
CA TRP A 13 12.39 21.32 12.61
C TRP A 13 12.98 20.73 11.33
N ARG A 14 13.78 21.49 10.57
CA ARG A 14 14.52 20.95 9.42
C ARG A 14 15.53 19.87 9.81
N ALA A 15 16.19 19.99 10.95
CA ALA A 15 17.07 18.93 11.46
C ALA A 15 16.27 17.72 11.94
N ALA A 16 15.15 17.95 12.65
CA ALA A 16 14.29 16.88 13.16
C ALA A 16 13.63 16.03 12.05
N TYR A 17 13.29 16.64 10.91
CA TYR A 17 12.68 15.96 9.76
C TYR A 17 13.63 15.75 8.57
N GLY A 18 14.89 16.19 8.69
CA GLY A 18 15.87 16.19 7.60
C GLY A 18 16.80 14.98 7.60
N GLU A 19 16.76 14.15 8.65
CA GLU A 19 17.49 12.89 8.66
C GLU A 19 16.82 11.89 7.70
N PRO A 20 17.54 11.39 6.68
CA PRO A 20 17.01 10.36 5.82
C PRO A 20 16.68 9.11 6.64
N ALA A 21 15.56 8.46 6.31
CA ALA A 21 15.22 7.19 6.93
C ALA A 21 16.35 6.17 6.65
N VAL A 22 17.01 5.71 7.71
CA VAL A 22 17.98 4.61 7.61
C VAL A 22 17.19 3.31 7.73
N PRO A 23 17.27 2.39 6.75
CA PRO A 23 16.67 1.07 6.87
C PRO A 23 17.26 0.36 8.10
N GLY A 24 16.44 0.22 9.15
CA GLY A 24 16.77 -0.61 10.30
C GLY A 24 16.35 -2.06 10.07
N PRO A 25 16.79 -3.00 10.92
CA PRO A 25 16.23 -4.34 10.95
C PRO A 25 14.72 -4.24 11.23
N GLY A 26 13.91 -4.41 10.19
CA GLY A 26 12.46 -4.51 10.34
C GLY A 26 12.08 -5.77 11.11
N PRO A 27 10.87 -5.84 11.69
CA PRO A 27 10.41 -7.04 12.40
C PRO A 27 10.27 -8.27 11.50
N TYR A 28 10.41 -8.09 10.18
CA TYR A 28 10.20 -9.11 9.15
C TYR A 28 11.49 -9.74 8.63
N GLY A 29 12.67 -9.36 9.17
CA GLY A 29 13.96 -9.89 8.72
C GLY A 29 14.49 -9.28 7.42
N SER A 30 15.61 -9.80 6.91
CA SER A 30 16.22 -9.33 5.66
C SER A 30 15.57 -9.97 4.44
N LEU A 31 15.48 -9.22 3.34
CA LEU A 31 15.10 -9.74 2.02
C LEU A 31 16.32 -10.20 1.20
N ASP A 32 17.54 -9.97 1.69
CA ASP A 32 18.77 -10.28 0.96
C ASP A 32 18.88 -11.78 0.64
N GLY A 33 19.07 -12.10 -0.64
CA GLY A 33 19.23 -13.48 -1.10
C GLY A 33 17.94 -14.31 -1.16
N LEU A 34 16.78 -13.73 -0.83
CA LEU A 34 15.50 -14.39 -1.02
C LEU A 34 15.09 -14.39 -2.50
N ALA A 35 14.52 -15.51 -2.95
CA ALA A 35 13.94 -15.60 -4.28
C ALA A 35 12.52 -15.01 -4.29
N ALA A 36 12.11 -14.51 -5.46
CA ALA A 36 10.73 -14.13 -5.68
C ALA A 36 9.80 -15.35 -5.57
N ASP A 37 8.58 -15.13 -5.10
CA ASP A 37 7.52 -16.13 -5.11
C ASP A 37 6.96 -16.38 -6.52
N ALA A 38 5.91 -17.20 -6.62
CA ALA A 38 5.30 -17.54 -7.90
C ALA A 38 4.70 -16.33 -8.66
N ASN A 39 4.46 -15.21 -7.98
CA ASN A 39 3.95 -13.98 -8.57
C ASN A 39 5.08 -12.98 -8.89
N GLY A 40 6.35 -13.35 -8.67
CA GLY A 40 7.49 -12.50 -8.93
C GLY A 40 7.80 -11.50 -7.81
N VAL A 41 7.24 -11.68 -6.61
CA VAL A 41 7.43 -10.77 -5.47
C VAL A 41 8.44 -11.35 -4.48
N VAL A 42 9.46 -10.59 -4.10
CA VAL A 42 10.36 -10.96 -2.99
C VAL A 42 9.68 -10.58 -1.67
N LEU A 43 9.43 -11.58 -0.84
CA LEU A 43 8.70 -11.44 0.43
C LEU A 43 9.59 -11.90 1.59
N ALA A 44 9.33 -11.33 2.77
CA ALA A 44 9.92 -11.81 4.01
C ALA A 44 9.50 -13.26 4.30
N GLU A 45 10.32 -13.96 5.09
CA GLU A 45 10.03 -15.34 5.48
C GLU A 45 8.66 -15.44 6.19
N GLY A 46 7.87 -16.45 5.83
CA GLY A 46 6.52 -16.67 6.37
C GLY A 46 5.39 -15.91 5.66
N PHE A 47 5.70 -15.01 4.73
CA PHE A 47 4.70 -14.31 3.92
C PHE A 47 4.45 -15.00 2.57
N THR A 48 3.25 -14.81 2.02
CA THR A 48 2.83 -15.28 0.71
C THR A 48 2.03 -14.21 -0.01
N SER A 49 2.09 -14.15 -1.34
CA SER A 49 1.23 -13.25 -2.12
C SER A 49 0.16 -13.99 -2.92
N ARG A 50 -0.90 -13.26 -3.29
CA ARG A 50 -1.97 -13.71 -4.18
C ARG A 50 -2.38 -12.56 -5.09
N VAL A 51 -2.46 -12.83 -6.39
CA VAL A 51 -3.08 -11.91 -7.35
C VAL A 51 -4.60 -11.93 -7.15
N VAL A 52 -5.19 -10.77 -6.86
CA VAL A 52 -6.63 -10.62 -6.62
C VAL A 52 -7.40 -10.11 -7.84
N ALA A 53 -6.72 -9.39 -8.73
CA ALA A 53 -7.25 -8.90 -10.01
C ALA A 53 -6.09 -8.55 -10.96
N THR A 54 -6.34 -8.61 -12.27
CA THR A 54 -5.37 -8.26 -13.33
C THR A 54 -6.06 -7.36 -14.34
N SER A 55 -5.43 -6.25 -14.71
CA SER A 55 -5.95 -5.29 -15.69
C SER A 55 -6.45 -5.97 -16.97
N GLY A 56 -7.69 -5.69 -17.36
CA GLY A 56 -8.30 -6.24 -18.58
C GLY A 56 -8.82 -7.67 -18.45
N GLU A 57 -8.59 -8.35 -17.32
CA GLU A 57 -9.10 -9.69 -17.06
C GLU A 57 -10.34 -9.66 -16.17
N PRO A 58 -11.27 -10.62 -16.31
CA PRO A 58 -12.35 -10.82 -15.36
C PRO A 58 -11.80 -11.10 -13.95
N VAL A 59 -12.35 -10.43 -12.94
CA VAL A 59 -12.03 -10.69 -11.54
C VAL A 59 -12.59 -12.08 -11.18
N PRO A 60 -11.76 -12.99 -10.62
CA PRO A 60 -12.20 -14.33 -10.28
C PRO A 60 -13.48 -14.34 -9.44
N GLY A 61 -14.48 -15.12 -9.86
CA GLY A 61 -15.78 -15.20 -9.19
C GLY A 61 -16.79 -14.12 -9.59
N SER A 62 -16.48 -13.31 -10.60
CA SER A 62 -17.40 -12.29 -11.13
C SER A 62 -17.25 -12.12 -12.64
N ASP A 63 -18.24 -11.47 -13.27
CA ASP A 63 -18.16 -11.02 -14.67
C ASP A 63 -17.55 -9.61 -14.79
N TYR A 64 -17.03 -9.05 -13.69
CA TYR A 64 -16.44 -7.71 -13.67
C TYR A 64 -15.00 -7.75 -14.18
N THR A 65 -14.72 -7.09 -15.29
CA THR A 65 -13.36 -6.90 -15.80
C THR A 65 -12.65 -5.81 -15.01
N TRP A 66 -11.46 -6.13 -14.49
CA TRP A 66 -10.66 -5.15 -13.75
C TRP A 66 -10.16 -4.03 -14.66
N HIS A 67 -10.19 -2.80 -14.17
CA HIS A 67 -9.76 -1.64 -14.94
C HIS A 67 -8.26 -1.65 -15.23
N VAL A 68 -7.87 -0.91 -16.27
CA VAL A 68 -6.47 -0.71 -16.65
C VAL A 68 -5.81 0.38 -15.80
N PHE A 69 -4.48 0.35 -15.73
CA PHE A 69 -3.65 1.28 -14.93
C PHE A 69 -4.15 1.46 -13.48
N PRO A 70 -4.30 0.36 -12.70
CA PRO A 70 -4.52 0.47 -11.28
C PRO A 70 -3.31 1.09 -10.59
N ASP A 71 -3.53 2.07 -9.71
CA ASP A 71 -2.48 2.69 -8.90
C ASP A 71 -2.92 2.74 -7.42
N GLY A 72 -3.29 3.92 -6.92
CA GLY A 72 -3.70 4.16 -5.57
C GLY A 72 -4.98 3.43 -5.20
N GLY A 73 -5.01 2.92 -3.97
CA GLY A 73 -6.20 2.30 -3.42
C GLY A 73 -6.28 2.38 -1.90
N ALA A 74 -7.47 2.10 -1.39
CA ALA A 74 -7.77 2.10 0.03
C ALA A 74 -8.73 0.96 0.39
N CYS A 75 -8.56 0.40 1.57
CA CYS A 75 -9.48 -0.57 2.16
C CYS A 75 -10.40 0.14 3.17
N PHE A 76 -11.69 -0.20 3.12
CA PHE A 76 -12.72 0.27 4.03
C PHE A 76 -13.41 -0.93 4.68
N ASP A 77 -13.80 -0.81 5.94
CA ASP A 77 -14.64 -1.82 6.60
C ASP A 77 -15.98 -1.94 5.86
N ASP A 78 -16.40 -3.17 5.61
CA ASP A 78 -17.71 -3.45 5.05
C ASP A 78 -18.75 -3.66 6.18
N PRO A 79 -19.94 -3.02 6.13
CA PRO A 79 -20.95 -3.13 7.18
C PRO A 79 -21.43 -4.56 7.46
N ASP A 80 -21.38 -5.46 6.48
CA ASP A 80 -21.77 -6.87 6.65
C ASP A 80 -20.57 -7.75 7.08
N GLY A 81 -19.40 -7.14 7.33
CA GLY A 81 -18.14 -7.80 7.64
C GLY A 81 -17.19 -7.89 6.44
N GLY A 82 -15.89 -7.99 6.73
CA GLY A 82 -14.83 -8.01 5.72
C GLY A 82 -14.42 -6.60 5.29
N TRP A 83 -13.95 -6.48 4.04
CA TRP A 83 -13.35 -5.24 3.54
C TRP A 83 -13.72 -4.95 2.09
N VAL A 84 -13.86 -3.67 1.77
CA VAL A 84 -13.93 -3.17 0.39
C VAL A 84 -12.61 -2.51 0.03
N TYR A 85 -11.92 -3.00 -0.99
CA TYR A 85 -10.77 -2.34 -1.59
C TYR A 85 -11.21 -1.54 -2.81
N ALA A 86 -11.04 -0.22 -2.77
CA ALA A 86 -11.25 0.65 -3.93
C ALA A 86 -9.91 1.06 -4.51
N SER A 87 -9.75 0.95 -5.83
CA SER A 87 -8.52 1.31 -6.57
C SER A 87 -8.85 2.22 -7.74
N ASN A 88 -8.09 3.29 -7.91
CA ASN A 88 -8.24 4.19 -9.05
C ASN A 88 -7.78 3.53 -10.36
N SER A 89 -8.31 4.01 -11.48
CA SER A 89 -7.78 3.78 -12.83
C SER A 89 -7.17 5.08 -13.33
N GLU A 90 -5.85 5.12 -13.50
CA GLU A 90 -5.13 6.33 -13.93
C GLU A 90 -5.11 6.51 -15.46
N VAL A 91 -6.27 6.32 -16.08
CA VAL A 91 -6.44 6.65 -17.51
C VAL A 91 -6.72 8.15 -17.64
N ASN A 92 -5.98 8.81 -18.53
CA ASN A 92 -6.13 10.23 -18.85
C ASN A 92 -7.42 10.53 -19.63
N ASP A 93 -7.65 11.81 -19.96
CA ASP A 93 -8.72 12.28 -20.85
C ASP A 93 -10.14 11.89 -20.41
N GLY A 94 -10.35 11.75 -19.10
CA GLY A 94 -11.64 11.38 -18.51
C GLY A 94 -12.00 9.90 -18.65
N GLY A 95 -11.09 9.06 -19.14
CA GLY A 95 -11.27 7.61 -19.24
C GLY A 95 -10.98 6.83 -17.95
N GLY A 96 -10.50 7.53 -16.92
CA GLY A 96 -10.22 6.94 -15.61
C GLY A 96 -11.47 6.63 -14.80
N GLY A 97 -11.28 6.32 -13.52
CA GLY A 97 -12.37 5.98 -12.63
C GLY A 97 -11.90 5.22 -11.40
N VAL A 98 -12.80 4.41 -10.85
CA VAL A 98 -12.53 3.56 -9.69
C VAL A 98 -13.19 2.20 -9.88
N GLY A 99 -12.45 1.14 -9.57
CA GLY A 99 -12.96 -0.22 -9.42
C GLY A 99 -12.90 -0.65 -7.97
N ALA A 100 -13.77 -1.58 -7.56
CA ALA A 100 -13.82 -2.07 -6.20
C ALA A 100 -13.89 -3.59 -6.13
N LEU A 101 -13.16 -4.17 -5.17
CA LEU A 101 -13.24 -5.58 -4.78
C LEU A 101 -13.81 -5.65 -3.36
N ARG A 102 -14.65 -6.66 -3.12
CA ARG A 102 -15.14 -6.99 -1.78
C ARG A 102 -14.51 -8.31 -1.34
N PHE A 103 -14.00 -8.33 -0.12
CA PHE A 103 -13.40 -9.50 0.52
C PHE A 103 -14.23 -9.87 1.75
N ASP A 104 -14.39 -11.17 1.96
CA ASP A 104 -14.94 -11.74 3.18
C ASP A 104 -13.97 -11.59 4.36
N SER A 105 -14.48 -11.84 5.57
CA SER A 105 -13.74 -11.80 6.84
C SER A 105 -13.31 -13.18 7.31
#